data_AF-A0A6I4VV95-F1
#
_entry.id   AF-A0A6I4VV95-F1
#
_cell.length_a   1.000
_cell.length_b   1.000
_cell.length_c   1.000
_cell.angle_alpha   90.00
_cell.angle_beta   90.00
_cell.angle_gamma   90.00
#
_symmetry.space_group_name_H-M   'P 1'
#
loop_
_entity.id
_entity.type
_entity.pdbx_description
1 polymer ?
#
loop_
_entity_poly.entity_id
_entity_poly.type
_entity_poly.pdbx_seq_one_letter_code
_entity_poly.pdbx_strand_id
1 'polypeptide(L)'
;MQNQVLQRLIAIVLMCIPGALSVYGWTLMRDILFSTAAGETFPILTFIIGLILFLLGLFIVGGFIFHRDKKRNKIQPKLLKKTDKYKKEKHAFLDKV
;
A
#
# COMPACT_ATOMS: atom_id res chain seq x y z
N MET A 1 -3.36 6.89 -27.66
CA MET A 1 -4.14 7.19 -26.42
C MET A 1 -4.75 5.95 -25.76
N GLN A 2 -5.14 4.90 -26.49
CA GLN A 2 -5.87 3.73 -25.93
C GLN A 2 -5.08 2.86 -24.93
N ASN A 3 -3.74 2.81 -24.99
CA ASN A 3 -2.96 1.91 -24.12
C ASN A 3 -2.74 2.42 -22.69
N GLN A 4 -2.98 3.71 -22.42
CA GLN A 4 -2.76 4.33 -21.09
C GLN A 4 -3.84 3.95 -20.08
N VAL A 5 -5.07 3.71 -20.53
CA VAL A 5 -6.18 3.25 -19.68
C VAL A 5 -5.97 1.78 -19.33
N LEU A 6 -5.61 0.95 -20.31
CA LEU A 6 -5.31 -0.47 -20.10
C LEU A 6 -4.15 -0.66 -19.11
N GLN A 7 -3.06 0.11 -19.24
CA GLN A 7 -1.94 0.08 -18.29
C GLN A 7 -2.35 0.45 -16.87
N ARG A 8 -3.27 1.41 -16.69
CA ARG A 8 -3.79 1.76 -15.36
C ARG A 8 -4.69 0.66 -14.80
N LEU A 9 -5.51 0.06 -15.63
CA LEU A 9 -6.40 -1.04 -15.25
C LEU A 9 -5.59 -2.26 -14.80
N ILE A 10 -4.59 -2.66 -15.59
CA ILE A 10 -3.68 -3.76 -15.26
C ILE A 10 -2.98 -3.47 -13.94
N ALA A 11 -2.50 -2.24 -13.71
CA ALA A 11 -1.84 -1.89 -12.46
C ALA A 11 -2.76 -2.03 -11.24
N ILE A 12 -4.05 -1.71 -11.37
CA ILE A 12 -5.04 -1.87 -10.30
C ILE A 12 -5.34 -3.36 -10.05
N VAL A 13 -5.56 -4.13 -11.12
CA VAL A 13 -5.82 -5.58 -11.02
C VAL A 13 -4.63 -6.32 -10.42
N LEU A 14 -3.41 -5.97 -10.83
CA LEU A 14 -2.19 -6.55 -10.26
C LEU A 14 -2.06 -6.23 -8.75
N MET A 15 -2.58 -5.06 -8.33
CA MET A 15 -2.66 -4.65 -6.93
C MET A 15 -3.75 -5.37 -6.12
N CYS A 16 -4.81 -5.85 -6.77
CA CYS A 16 -5.84 -6.63 -6.10
C CYS A 16 -5.29 -7.95 -5.54
N ILE A 17 -4.24 -8.52 -6.14
CA ILE A 17 -3.62 -9.78 -5.69
C ILE A 17 -3.05 -9.64 -4.25
N PRO A 18 -2.12 -8.71 -3.96
CA PRO A 18 -1.63 -8.50 -2.60
C PRO A 18 -2.71 -7.97 -1.66
N GLY A 19 -3.69 -7.21 -2.17
CA GLY A 19 -4.87 -6.79 -1.38
C GLY A 19 -5.71 -7.98 -0.91
N ALA A 20 -5.97 -8.95 -1.79
CA ALA A 20 -6.71 -10.17 -1.46
C ALA A 20 -5.93 -11.03 -0.44
N LEU A 21 -4.60 -11.13 -0.58
CA LEU A 21 -3.74 -11.81 0.40
C LEU A 21 -3.83 -11.15 1.78
N SER A 22 -3.88 -9.81 1.85
CA SER A 22 -4.12 -9.12 3.12
C SER A 22 -5.46 -9.51 3.73
N VAL A 23 -6.55 -9.46 2.97
CA VAL A 23 -7.88 -9.84 3.47
C VAL A 23 -7.88 -11.29 3.97
N TYR A 24 -7.22 -12.20 3.25
CA TYR A 24 -7.07 -13.59 3.67
C TYR A 24 -6.31 -13.72 5.01
N GLY A 25 -5.20 -13.00 5.18
CA GLY A 25 -4.46 -12.95 6.45
C GLY A 25 -5.31 -12.39 7.60
N TRP A 26 -6.14 -11.38 7.33
CA TRP A 26 -7.10 -10.85 8.31
C TRP A 26 -8.15 -11.89 8.72
N THR A 27 -8.72 -12.61 7.75
CA THR A 27 -9.69 -13.67 8.03
C THR A 27 -9.10 -14.75 8.93
N LEU A 28 -7.88 -15.20 8.67
CA LEU A 28 -7.17 -16.16 9.53
C LEU A 28 -7.02 -15.64 10.97
N MET A 29 -6.61 -14.38 11.15
CA MET A 29 -6.50 -13.79 12.49
C MET A 29 -7.85 -13.74 13.20
N ARG A 30 -8.91 -13.34 12.49
CA ARG A 30 -10.27 -13.25 13.03
C ARG A 30 -10.79 -14.63 13.47
N ASP A 31 -10.57 -15.65 12.65
CA ASP A 31 -11.05 -17.01 12.95
C ASP A 31 -10.34 -17.58 14.19
N ILE A 32 -9.05 -17.28 14.37
CA ILE A 32 -8.29 -17.63 15.57
C ILE A 32 -8.80 -16.88 16.81
N LEU A 33 -9.07 -15.59 16.69
CA LEU A 33 -9.62 -14.79 17.78
C LEU A 33 -10.98 -15.33 18.25
N PHE A 34 -11.83 -15.78 17.32
CA PHE A 34 -13.11 -16.42 17.65
C PHE A 34 -12.94 -17.81 18.26
N SER A 35 -12.04 -18.64 17.73
CA SER A 35 -11.71 -19.96 18.31
C SER A 35 -11.25 -19.83 19.77
N THR A 36 -10.40 -18.86 20.07
CA THR A 36 -9.96 -18.59 21.44
C THR A 36 -11.05 -17.99 22.32
N ALA A 37 -11.92 -17.13 21.78
CA ALA A 37 -13.09 -16.65 22.51
C ALA A 37 -14.08 -17.79 22.83
N ALA A 38 -14.13 -18.84 22.00
CA ALA A 38 -14.94 -20.04 22.22
C ALA A 38 -14.33 -21.05 23.20
N GLY A 39 -13.13 -20.77 23.73
CA GLY A 39 -12.45 -21.61 24.74
C GLY A 39 -11.42 -22.60 24.19
N GLU A 40 -11.09 -22.54 22.90
CA GLU A 40 -10.00 -23.34 22.32
C GLU A 40 -8.61 -22.72 22.60
N THR A 41 -7.58 -23.57 22.59
CA THR A 41 -6.17 -23.16 22.76
C THR A 41 -5.75 -22.20 21.66
N PHE A 42 -5.27 -21.00 22.03
CA PHE A 42 -4.84 -19.96 21.08
C PHE A 42 -3.63 -20.41 20.23
N PRO A 43 -3.81 -20.67 18.90
CA PRO A 43 -2.72 -21.05 18.01
C PRO A 43 -1.87 -19.83 17.63
N ILE A 44 -0.92 -19.47 18.50
CA ILE A 44 0.00 -18.33 18.34
C ILE A 44 0.74 -18.37 17.00
N LEU A 45 1.16 -19.57 16.56
CA LEU A 45 1.92 -19.74 15.32
C LEU A 45 1.08 -19.35 14.09
N THR A 46 -0.17 -19.82 14.03
CA THR A 46 -1.10 -19.49 12.95
C THR A 46 -1.50 -18.01 12.99
N PHE A 47 -1.60 -17.42 14.18
CA PHE A 47 -1.88 -16.00 14.35
C PHE A 47 -0.72 -15.13 13.81
N ILE A 48 0.53 -15.47 14.14
CA ILE A 48 1.70 -14.76 13.63
C ILE A 48 1.82 -14.91 12.11
N ILE A 49 1.53 -16.09 11.56
CA ILE A 49 1.51 -16.32 10.10
C ILE A 49 0.46 -15.43 9.43
N GLY A 50 -0.77 -15.38 9.98
CA GLY A 50 -1.83 -14.51 9.50
C GLY A 50 -1.46 -13.03 9.58
N LEU A 51 -0.82 -12.62 10.69
CA LEU A 51 -0.34 -11.25 10.91
C LEU A 51 0.74 -10.87 9.90
N ILE A 52 1.72 -11.73 9.66
CA ILE A 52 2.79 -11.50 8.66
C ILE A 52 2.19 -11.39 7.26
N LEU A 53 1.29 -12.30 6.87
CA LEU A 53 0.59 -12.26 5.58
C LEU A 53 -0.20 -10.94 5.40
N PHE A 54 -0.91 -10.52 6.45
CA PHE A 54 -1.66 -9.26 6.46
C PHE A 54 -0.75 -8.04 6.28
N LEU A 55 0.30 -7.94 7.11
CA LEU A 55 1.28 -6.85 7.09
C LEU A 55 2.06 -6.80 5.78
N LEU A 56 2.48 -7.93 5.23
CA LEU A 56 3.17 -8.00 3.95
C LEU A 56 2.29 -7.48 2.81
N GLY A 57 1.05 -7.96 2.72
CA GLY A 57 0.13 -7.48 1.68
C GLY A 57 -0.15 -5.98 1.83
N LEU A 58 -0.33 -5.50 3.08
CA LEU A 58 -0.59 -4.09 3.35
C LEU A 58 0.63 -3.21 3.04
N PHE A 59 1.84 -3.70 3.34
CA PHE A 59 3.09 -3.00 3.06
C PHE A 59 3.33 -2.86 1.55
N ILE A 60 3.07 -3.91 0.77
CA ILE A 60 3.17 -3.87 -0.69
C ILE A 60 2.13 -2.89 -1.26
N VAL A 61 0.88 -2.98 -0.81
CA VAL A 61 -0.21 -2.12 -1.28
C VAL A 61 0.06 -0.66 -0.91
N GLY A 62 0.33 -0.36 0.36
CA GLY A 62 0.61 0.98 0.86
C GLY A 62 1.87 1.58 0.21
N GLY A 63 2.94 0.79 0.09
CA GLY A 63 4.20 1.23 -0.52
C GLY A 63 4.03 1.61 -1.99
N PHE A 64 3.28 0.82 -2.76
CA PHE A 64 3.00 1.12 -4.17
C PHE A 64 2.08 2.34 -4.34
N ILE A 65 1.04 2.48 -3.50
CA ILE A 65 0.20 3.70 -3.51
C ILE A 65 1.07 4.93 -3.25
N PHE A 66 1.90 4.89 -2.21
CA PHE A 66 2.76 6.01 -1.84
C PHE A 66 3.76 6.38 -2.95
N HIS A 67 4.43 5.39 -3.55
CA HIS A 67 5.36 5.63 -4.65
C HIS A 67 4.66 6.21 -5.88
N ARG A 68 3.45 5.74 -6.19
CA ARG A 68 2.67 6.26 -7.32
C ARG A 68 2.18 7.67 -7.08
N ASP A 69 1.71 7.97 -5.88
CA ASP A 69 1.15 9.29 -5.56
C ASP A 69 2.26 10.35 -5.44
N LYS A 70 3.46 9.94 -5.01
CA LYS A 70 4.68 10.76 -5.08
C LYS A 70 4.95 11.27 -6.49
N LYS A 71 4.82 10.43 -7.52
CA LYS A 71 5.05 10.83 -8.93
C LYS A 71 4.01 11.82 -9.47
N ARG A 72 2.83 11.91 -8.84
CA ARG A 72 1.75 12.81 -9.28
C ARG A 72 1.73 14.14 -8.51
N ASN A 73 2.72 14.41 -7.65
CA ASN A 73 2.79 15.63 -6.82
C ASN A 73 1.53 15.89 -5.98
N LYS A 74 0.76 14.85 -5.64
CA LYS A 74 -0.45 14.95 -4.81
C LYS A 74 -0.19 14.74 -3.32
N ILE A 75 1.05 14.42 -2.96
CA ILE A 75 1.49 14.31 -1.56
C ILE A 75 1.67 15.70 -0.94
N GLN A 76 1.33 15.82 0.34
CA GLN A 76 1.48 17.06 1.09
C GLN A 76 2.94 17.57 1.03
N PRO A 77 3.17 18.88 0.92
CA PRO A 77 4.53 19.45 0.80
C PRO A 77 5.42 19.19 2.01
N LYS A 78 4.85 18.78 3.15
CA LYS A 78 5.58 18.33 4.35
C LYS A 78 6.19 16.92 4.19
N LEU A 79 5.64 16.09 3.29
CA LEU A 79 6.10 14.73 3.02
C LEU A 79 7.03 14.64 1.79
N LEU A 80 7.22 15.76 1.07
CA LEU A 80 8.17 15.85 -0.03
C LEU A 80 9.60 15.96 0.51
N LYS A 81 10.55 15.24 -0.11
CA LYS A 81 11.97 15.40 0.21
C LYS A 81 12.42 16.82 -0.16
N LYS A 82 13.36 17.40 0.59
CA LYS A 82 13.93 18.74 0.31
C LYS A 82 14.40 18.90 -1.15
N THR A 83 14.97 17.85 -1.75
CA THR A 83 15.39 17.82 -3.15
C THR A 83 14.24 18.02 -4.13
N ASP A 84 13.06 17.44 -3.84
CA ASP A 84 11.86 17.56 -4.68
C ASP A 84 11.30 19.01 -4.61
N LYS A 85 11.40 19.66 -3.45
CA LYS A 85 11.07 21.10 -3.29
C LYS A 85 12.01 22.00 -4.10
N TYR A 86 13.33 21.80 -3.98
CA TYR A 86 14.31 22.61 -4.71
C TYR A 86 14.10 22.53 -6.22
N LYS A 87 13.82 21.33 -6.75
CA LYS A 87 13.52 21.15 -8.17
C LYS A 87 12.29 21.96 -8.59
N LYS A 88 11.23 21.96 -7.76
CA LYS A 88 9.99 22.69 -8.01
C LYS A 88 10.20 24.21 -8.01
N GLU A 89 10.94 24.73 -7.02
CA GLU A 89 11.27 26.15 -6.92
C GLU A 89 12.17 26.61 -8.07
N LYS A 90 13.16 25.79 -8.45
CA LYS A 90 14.04 26.09 -9.60
C LYS A 90 13.26 26.16 -10.92
N HIS A 91 12.36 25.21 -11.19
CA HIS A 91 11.53 25.27 -12.41
C HIS A 91 10.61 26.50 -12.42
N ALA A 92 9.97 26.81 -11.29
CA ALA A 92 9.14 28.02 -11.17
C ALA A 92 9.94 29.33 -11.31
N PHE A 93 11.23 29.32 -10.99
CA PHE A 93 12.13 30.43 -11.23
C PHE A 93 12.55 30.53 -12.70
N LEU A 94 12.88 29.40 -13.34
CA LEU A 94 13.26 29.36 -14.76
C LEU A 94 12.13 29.80 -15.69
N ASP A 95 10.87 29.55 -15.34
CA ASP A 95 9.71 30.01 -16.11
C ASP A 95 9.45 31.53 -15.97
N LYS A 96 10.12 32.20 -15.02
CA LYS A 96 9.98 33.65 -14.78
C LYS A 96 11.09 34.49 -15.42
N VAL A 97 12.13 33.87 -15.97
CA VAL A 97 13.25 34.52 -16.66
C VAL A 97 12.99 34.49 -18.16
#